data_AF-A0A8J6UXD4-F1
#
_entry.id   AF-A0A8J6UXD4-F1
#
_cell.length_a   1.000
_cell.length_b   1.000
_cell.length_c   1.000
_cell.angle_alpha   90.00
_cell.angle_beta   90.00
_cell.angle_gamma   90.00
#
_symmetry.space_group_name_H-M   'P 1'
#
loop_
_entity.id
_entity.type
_entity.pdbx_description
1 polymer ?
#
loop_
_entity_poly.entity_id
_entity_poly.type
_entity_poly.pdbx_seq_one_letter_code
_entity_poly.pdbx_strand_id
1 'polypeptide(L)'
;MPFPRASGILLHPTSLPGRFGIGDLGPEAYRFVDFLASTRQHLWQVLPLGPTGHGNSPYLCYSAMAGNPMLISLEELCNRSLLHPDELHELDHFSPHQIDFDRVIPIKTELLKRAASRFNEVASDEDRAALAQFSEECHFWVDEFAFFMAVKNAHGGASWTEWPSDIARREPEAMAAWREKLADDIFSHKFLQFEFHRQWQALRQYARDRQIQIIGDIPIYVAHDSVDVWAYPENFMLDEETLAPAQMAGVPPDYFSETGQLWGNPTYNWEALKKTGFNWWIQRINALLGYVDIIRVDHFRGLQAFWSVPAGETTAINGEWVEALGTELFEAVRQTFGKLPVMAEDLGMITPEVEALRDEFEFPGMKILHFAFGGGSDNPYLPFNYVENSVVYTGTHDNDTTVGWFEKMPDHERDRLQQYLGCISPEGIHWSLIRLALLSVSNQAIIPLQDVLGYGSDCRMNTPGLSDGNWGWRYEAKVLTDEVSDRLRSLTELSNRATASTD
;
A
#
# COMPACT_ATOMS: atom_id res chain seq x y z
N MET A 1 -14.91 -16.01 -11.51
CA MET A 1 -14.49 -15.25 -12.72
C MET A 1 -13.12 -14.66 -12.43
N PRO A 2 -12.08 -15.35 -12.91
CA PRO A 2 -10.71 -14.88 -12.72
C PRO A 2 -10.50 -13.57 -13.48
N PHE A 3 -9.53 -12.76 -13.05
CA PHE A 3 -9.21 -11.51 -13.73
C PHE A 3 -8.84 -11.75 -15.21
N PRO A 4 -9.08 -10.78 -16.11
CA PRO A 4 -8.68 -10.92 -17.50
C PRO A 4 -7.16 -10.95 -17.64
N ARG A 5 -6.70 -11.44 -18.79
CA ARG A 5 -5.28 -11.40 -19.15
C ARG A 5 -4.84 -9.94 -19.34
N ALA A 6 -3.99 -9.44 -18.45
CA ALA A 6 -3.55 -8.05 -18.42
C ALA A 6 -2.12 -7.91 -17.85
N SER A 7 -1.50 -6.75 -18.03
CA SER A 7 -0.28 -6.37 -17.34
C SER A 7 -0.36 -4.98 -16.71
N GLY A 8 0.54 -4.72 -15.78
CA GLY A 8 0.66 -3.44 -15.12
C GLY A 8 2.03 -3.15 -14.53
N ILE A 9 2.13 -1.95 -13.97
CA ILE A 9 3.34 -1.48 -13.30
C ILE A 9 3.07 -1.31 -11.80
N LEU A 10 3.99 -1.80 -10.98
CA LEU A 10 4.07 -1.47 -9.56
C LEU A 10 4.88 -0.19 -9.41
N LEU A 11 4.23 0.87 -8.95
CA LEU A 11 4.85 2.16 -8.63
C LEU A 11 4.02 2.88 -7.57
N HIS A 12 4.58 3.15 -6.40
CA HIS A 12 3.89 3.96 -5.40
C HIS A 12 3.93 5.46 -5.79
N PRO A 13 2.88 6.27 -5.55
CA PRO A 13 2.87 7.68 -5.93
C PRO A 13 4.01 8.51 -5.34
N THR A 14 4.57 8.11 -4.18
CA THR A 14 5.73 8.81 -3.59
C THR A 14 6.97 8.77 -4.49
N SER A 15 7.08 7.74 -5.34
CA SER A 15 8.18 7.54 -6.28
C SER A 15 8.05 8.35 -7.57
N LEU A 16 6.91 9.01 -7.79
CA LEU A 16 6.73 9.91 -8.94
C LEU A 16 7.74 11.08 -8.89
N PRO A 17 8.22 11.54 -10.06
CA PRO A 17 9.07 12.72 -10.15
C PRO A 17 8.32 13.97 -9.69
N GLY A 18 9.07 15.05 -9.47
CA GLY A 18 8.51 16.32 -9.05
C GLY A 18 9.45 17.06 -8.11
N ARG A 19 9.35 18.39 -8.11
CA ARG A 19 10.24 19.25 -7.33
C ARG A 19 9.94 19.25 -5.83
N PHE A 20 8.73 18.86 -5.40
CA PHE A 20 8.27 19.02 -4.01
C PHE A 20 8.77 17.95 -3.02
N GLY A 21 9.95 17.38 -3.24
CA GLY A 21 10.61 16.41 -2.35
C GLY A 21 10.01 15.00 -2.28
N ILE A 22 8.72 14.85 -2.61
CA ILE A 22 7.99 13.59 -2.68
C ILE A 22 7.02 13.64 -3.86
N GLY A 23 6.79 12.51 -4.52
CA GLY A 23 5.75 12.41 -5.55
C GLY A 23 4.35 12.65 -4.98
N ASP A 24 3.46 13.24 -5.78
CA ASP A 24 2.12 13.65 -5.38
C ASP A 24 1.07 13.37 -6.48
N LEU A 25 -0.19 13.69 -6.20
CA LEU A 25 -1.34 13.47 -7.10
C LEU A 25 -1.49 14.57 -8.17
N GLY A 26 -0.42 15.28 -8.48
CA GLY A 26 -0.36 16.36 -9.45
C GLY A 26 0.00 15.90 -10.87
N PRO A 27 0.49 16.81 -11.73
CA PRO A 27 0.70 16.55 -13.16
C PRO A 27 1.51 15.29 -13.51
N GLU A 28 2.51 14.95 -12.69
CA GLU A 28 3.35 13.76 -12.94
C GLU A 28 2.59 12.44 -12.75
N ALA A 29 1.57 12.39 -11.89
CA ALA A 29 0.70 11.22 -11.77
C ALA A 29 -0.12 11.01 -13.05
N TYR A 30 -0.64 12.09 -13.65
CA TYR A 30 -1.37 12.03 -14.93
C TYR A 30 -0.46 11.61 -16.08
N ARG A 31 0.78 12.13 -16.14
CA ARG A 31 1.80 11.68 -17.11
C ARG A 31 2.13 10.20 -16.96
N PHE A 32 2.18 9.69 -15.73
CA PHE A 32 2.41 8.28 -15.50
C PHE A 32 1.23 7.43 -16.01
N VAL A 33 -0.01 7.87 -15.80
CA VAL A 33 -1.19 7.23 -16.41
C VAL A 33 -1.10 7.25 -17.94
N ASP A 34 -0.66 8.35 -18.55
CA ASP A 34 -0.44 8.41 -20.01
C ASP A 34 0.66 7.45 -20.49
N PHE A 35 1.73 7.26 -19.70
CA PHE A 35 2.77 6.26 -19.95
C PHE A 35 2.20 4.83 -19.88
N LEU A 36 1.37 4.51 -18.89
CA LEU A 36 0.70 3.21 -18.80
C LEU A 36 -0.17 2.96 -20.04
N ALA A 37 -0.96 3.95 -20.44
CA ALA A 37 -1.83 3.83 -21.61
C ALA A 37 -1.03 3.66 -22.91
N SER A 38 0.04 4.44 -23.10
CA SER A 38 0.88 4.38 -24.31
C SER A 38 1.66 3.08 -24.43
N THR A 39 1.93 2.42 -23.30
CA THR A 39 2.61 1.11 -23.21
C THR A 39 1.63 -0.07 -23.09
N ARG A 40 0.33 0.17 -23.29
CA ARG A 40 -0.75 -0.84 -23.27
C ARG A 40 -0.91 -1.57 -21.93
N GLN A 41 -0.50 -0.93 -20.83
CA GLN A 41 -0.76 -1.44 -19.49
C GLN A 41 -2.21 -1.14 -19.09
N HIS A 42 -2.77 -2.03 -18.29
CA HIS A 42 -4.15 -1.94 -17.78
C HIS A 42 -4.23 -1.87 -16.26
N LEU A 43 -3.11 -2.08 -15.57
CA LEU A 43 -3.04 -2.11 -14.13
C LEU A 43 -1.97 -1.15 -13.61
N TRP A 44 -2.31 -0.37 -12.60
CA TRP A 44 -1.36 0.39 -11.79
C TRP A 44 -1.43 -0.10 -10.37
N GLN A 45 -0.39 -0.78 -9.88
CA GLN A 45 -0.32 -1.20 -8.49
C GLN A 45 0.38 -0.15 -7.64
N VAL A 46 -0.26 0.21 -6.53
CA VAL A 46 0.27 1.09 -5.49
C VAL A 46 0.39 0.31 -4.18
N LEU A 47 1.29 0.76 -3.31
CA LEU A 47 1.33 0.35 -1.90
C LEU A 47 0.18 1.04 -1.11
N PRO A 48 -0.04 0.69 0.17
CA PRO A 48 -1.08 1.34 0.98
C PRO A 48 -0.96 2.87 0.95
N LEU A 49 -2.10 3.56 0.86
CA LEU A 49 -2.16 5.00 0.66
C LEU A 49 -2.34 5.78 1.96
N GLY A 50 -2.21 5.13 3.12
CA GLY A 50 -2.50 5.73 4.42
C GLY A 50 -1.42 6.68 4.94
N PRO A 51 -1.75 7.58 5.88
CA PRO A 51 -0.77 8.44 6.54
C PRO A 51 0.27 7.59 7.29
N THR A 52 1.53 7.68 6.88
CA THR A 52 2.62 6.84 7.40
C THR A 52 3.05 7.29 8.80
N GLY A 53 3.26 6.31 9.69
CA GLY A 53 3.85 6.50 11.01
C GLY A 53 5.35 6.24 11.02
N HIS A 54 5.80 5.44 11.99
CA HIS A 54 7.21 5.13 12.20
C HIS A 54 7.87 4.51 10.96
N GLY A 55 9.11 4.91 10.68
CA GLY A 55 9.90 4.41 9.54
C GLY A 55 9.36 4.79 8.16
N ASN A 56 8.37 5.67 8.07
CA ASN A 56 7.68 6.07 6.84
C ASN A 56 7.07 4.88 6.07
N SER A 57 6.80 3.77 6.75
CA SER A 57 6.27 2.56 6.13
C SER A 57 4.78 2.72 5.77
N PRO A 58 4.39 2.49 4.51
CA PRO A 58 2.98 2.38 4.12
C PRO A 58 2.22 1.27 4.87
N TYR A 59 2.93 0.32 5.48
CA TYR A 59 2.31 -0.79 6.24
C TYR A 59 2.12 -0.46 7.73
N LEU A 60 2.59 0.71 8.18
CA LEU A 60 2.43 1.21 9.55
C LEU A 60 1.75 2.58 9.54
N CYS A 61 0.51 2.60 9.08
CA CYS A 61 -0.27 3.83 9.00
C CYS A 61 -0.98 4.20 10.31
N TYR A 62 -1.19 5.49 10.52
CA TYR A 62 -2.05 6.01 11.60
C TYR A 62 -3.53 5.71 11.40
N SER A 63 -3.93 5.29 10.20
CA SER A 63 -5.29 4.84 9.89
C SER A 63 -5.27 3.86 8.72
N ALA A 64 -6.10 2.83 8.83
CA ALA A 64 -6.36 1.86 7.77
C ALA A 64 -7.32 2.35 6.68
N MET A 65 -7.94 3.53 6.85
CA MET A 65 -8.96 4.06 5.95
C MET A 65 -8.61 5.44 5.37
N ALA A 66 -7.80 6.23 6.08
CA ALA A 66 -7.41 7.57 5.63
C ALA A 66 -6.43 7.55 4.45
N GLY A 67 -6.36 8.66 3.72
CA GLY A 67 -5.35 8.92 2.70
C GLY A 67 -4.18 9.75 3.21
N ASN A 68 -2.98 9.56 2.64
CA ASN A 68 -1.76 10.23 3.07
C ASN A 68 -1.73 11.69 2.60
N PRO A 69 -1.75 12.68 3.52
CA PRO A 69 -1.69 14.09 3.15
C PRO A 69 -0.40 14.46 2.40
N MET A 70 0.69 13.70 2.56
CA MET A 70 1.93 13.93 1.82
C MET A 70 1.81 13.67 0.32
N LEU A 71 0.73 13.02 -0.14
CA LEU A 71 0.43 12.83 -1.56
C LEU A 71 -0.40 13.96 -2.16
N ILE A 72 -0.92 14.91 -1.36
CA ILE A 72 -1.67 16.06 -1.89
C ILE A 72 -0.74 16.91 -2.77
N SER A 73 -1.18 17.22 -3.97
CA SER A 73 -0.47 18.11 -4.91
C SER A 73 -0.59 19.55 -4.47
N LEU A 74 0.56 20.18 -4.25
CA LEU A 74 0.64 21.60 -3.89
C LEU A 74 0.32 22.50 -5.10
N GLU A 75 0.58 22.02 -6.32
CA GLU A 75 0.22 22.74 -7.55
C GLU A 75 -1.29 22.84 -7.73
N GLU A 76 -2.04 21.77 -7.41
CA GLU A 76 -3.50 21.83 -7.42
C GLU A 76 -4.08 22.75 -6.33
N LEU A 77 -3.42 22.84 -5.18
CA LEU A 77 -3.78 23.83 -4.16
C LEU A 77 -3.53 25.26 -4.65
N CYS A 78 -2.46 25.49 -5.42
CA CYS A 78 -2.21 26.79 -6.06
C CYS A 78 -3.26 27.13 -7.12
N ASN A 79 -3.65 26.18 -7.96
CA ASN A 79 -4.70 26.36 -8.97
C ASN A 79 -6.04 26.81 -8.35
N ARG A 80 -6.27 26.44 -7.09
CA ARG A 80 -7.47 26.79 -6.32
C ARG A 80 -7.30 28.00 -5.40
N SER A 81 -6.19 28.72 -5.50
CA SER A 81 -5.88 29.86 -4.61
C SER A 81 -5.85 29.49 -3.12
N LEU A 82 -5.66 28.20 -2.79
CA LEU A 82 -5.46 27.72 -1.42
C LEU A 82 -3.98 27.83 -1.01
N LEU A 83 -3.08 27.85 -1.98
CA LEU A 83 -1.66 28.21 -1.85
C LEU A 83 -1.27 29.23 -2.92
N HIS A 84 -0.16 29.94 -2.71
CA HIS A 84 0.46 30.80 -3.72
C HIS A 84 1.82 30.24 -4.15
N PRO A 85 2.20 30.34 -5.43
CA PRO A 85 3.44 29.73 -5.94
C PRO A 85 4.71 30.19 -5.22
N ASP A 86 4.74 31.42 -4.74
CA ASP A 86 5.82 32.03 -3.95
C ASP A 86 5.97 31.41 -2.56
N GLU A 87 4.94 30.74 -2.03
CA GLU A 87 5.02 29.98 -0.77
C GLU A 87 5.78 28.65 -0.94
N LEU A 88 6.03 28.18 -2.18
CA LEU A 88 6.59 26.85 -2.44
C LEU A 88 8.13 26.82 -2.55
N HIS A 89 8.80 27.96 -2.39
CA HIS A 89 10.25 28.10 -2.64
C HIS A 89 11.15 27.21 -1.76
N GLU A 90 10.71 26.86 -0.55
CA GLU A 90 11.48 25.97 0.36
C GLU A 90 11.61 24.53 -0.18
N LEU A 91 10.85 24.20 -1.22
CA LEU A 91 10.84 22.88 -1.85
C LEU A 91 11.73 22.77 -3.09
N ASP A 92 12.42 23.83 -3.54
CA ASP A 92 13.21 23.81 -4.78
C ASP A 92 14.55 23.02 -4.67
N HIS A 93 14.86 22.43 -3.51
CA HIS A 93 16.16 21.84 -3.19
C HIS A 93 16.08 20.43 -2.59
N PHE A 94 15.37 19.53 -3.28
CA PHE A 94 15.29 18.11 -2.96
C PHE A 94 15.95 17.23 -4.02
N SER A 95 16.42 16.06 -3.58
CA SER A 95 16.94 15.04 -4.50
C SER A 95 15.81 14.53 -5.40
N PRO A 96 16.07 14.36 -6.71
CA PRO A 96 15.11 13.75 -7.61
C PRO A 96 15.07 12.21 -7.49
N HIS A 97 16.00 11.60 -6.76
CA HIS A 97 16.15 10.13 -6.68
C HIS A 97 15.75 9.54 -5.32
N GLN A 98 15.79 10.35 -4.26
CA GLN A 98 15.53 9.89 -2.90
C GLN A 98 14.67 10.92 -2.14
N ILE A 99 13.66 10.44 -1.42
CA ILE A 99 12.87 11.26 -0.49
C ILE A 99 13.69 11.51 0.77
N ASP A 100 13.76 12.78 1.16
CA ASP A 100 14.27 13.22 2.47
C ASP A 100 13.06 13.49 3.38
N PHE A 101 12.56 12.43 4.03
CA PHE A 101 11.33 12.46 4.83
C PHE A 101 11.40 13.49 5.96
N ASP A 102 12.54 13.57 6.65
CA ASP A 102 12.77 14.48 7.77
C ASP A 102 12.68 15.96 7.37
N ARG A 103 13.08 16.29 6.13
CA ARG A 103 12.93 17.66 5.60
C ARG A 103 11.58 17.91 4.93
N VAL A 104 11.06 16.98 4.14
CA VAL A 104 9.84 17.23 3.35
C VAL A 104 8.57 17.24 4.20
N ILE A 105 8.45 16.37 5.19
CA ILE A 105 7.23 16.24 6.00
C ILE A 105 6.91 17.52 6.76
N PRO A 106 7.86 18.15 7.51
CA PRO A 106 7.55 19.38 8.25
C PRO A 106 7.15 20.54 7.32
N ILE A 107 7.88 20.73 6.23
CA ILE A 107 7.63 21.81 5.26
C ILE A 107 6.25 21.64 4.62
N LYS A 108 5.95 20.43 4.09
CA LYS A 108 4.67 20.16 3.43
C LYS A 108 3.51 20.23 4.43
N THR A 109 3.69 19.77 5.66
CA THR A 109 2.66 19.87 6.72
C THR A 109 2.29 21.32 7.01
N GLU A 110 3.26 22.23 7.08
CA GLU A 110 3.00 23.65 7.30
C GLU A 110 2.22 24.28 6.13
N LEU A 111 2.60 23.97 4.89
CA LEU A 111 1.86 24.43 3.69
C LEU A 111 0.42 23.90 3.69
N LEU A 112 0.22 22.63 4.04
CA LEU A 112 -1.11 22.01 4.12
C LEU A 112 -1.99 22.66 5.20
N LYS A 113 -1.42 23.03 6.36
CA LYS A 113 -2.13 23.79 7.39
C LYS A 113 -2.55 25.18 6.89
N ARG A 114 -1.68 25.88 6.16
CA ARG A 114 -2.01 27.17 5.53
C ARG A 114 -3.15 27.03 4.53
N ALA A 115 -3.12 25.98 3.70
CA ALA A 115 -4.19 25.68 2.76
C ALA A 115 -5.53 25.45 3.46
N ALA A 116 -5.53 24.70 4.56
CA ALA A 116 -6.72 24.45 5.38
C ALA A 116 -7.28 25.75 6.00
N SER A 117 -6.42 26.61 6.52
CA SER A 117 -6.81 27.92 7.05
C SER A 117 -7.43 28.81 5.96
N ARG A 118 -6.74 28.91 4.81
CA ARG A 118 -7.17 29.74 3.67
C ARG A 118 -8.47 29.25 3.04
N PHE A 119 -8.75 27.94 3.08
CA PHE A 119 -10.04 27.37 2.63
C PHE A 119 -11.22 28.06 3.30
N ASN A 120 -11.15 28.37 4.60
CA ASN A 120 -12.24 29.05 5.29
C ASN A 120 -12.51 30.47 4.76
N GLU A 121 -11.51 31.12 4.17
CA GLU A 121 -11.61 32.47 3.63
C GLU A 121 -12.06 32.48 2.16
N VAL A 122 -11.56 31.54 1.36
CA VAL A 122 -11.70 31.57 -0.12
C VAL A 122 -12.64 30.52 -0.70
N ALA A 123 -13.04 29.50 0.07
CA ALA A 123 -13.89 28.42 -0.44
C ALA A 123 -15.27 28.93 -0.89
N SER A 124 -15.65 28.50 -2.09
CA SER A 124 -16.98 28.71 -2.64
C SER A 124 -18.04 27.91 -1.86
N ASP A 125 -19.32 28.25 -2.05
CA ASP A 125 -20.43 27.48 -1.47
C ASP A 125 -20.43 26.02 -1.97
N GLU A 126 -20.00 25.79 -3.22
CA GLU A 126 -19.85 24.46 -3.81
C GLU A 126 -18.74 23.66 -3.11
N ASP A 127 -17.58 24.28 -2.87
CA ASP A 127 -16.48 23.63 -2.14
C ASP A 127 -16.87 23.25 -0.70
N ARG A 128 -17.62 24.13 -0.03
CA ARG A 128 -18.11 23.87 1.34
C ARG A 128 -19.14 22.75 1.35
N ALA A 129 -20.03 22.72 0.36
CA ALA A 129 -21.00 21.64 0.20
C ALA A 129 -20.30 20.29 -0.09
N ALA A 130 -19.27 20.28 -0.93
CA ALA A 130 -18.50 19.08 -1.24
C ALA A 130 -17.72 18.54 -0.03
N LEU A 131 -17.10 19.42 0.78
CA LEU A 131 -16.47 19.03 2.05
C LEU A 131 -17.48 18.42 3.02
N ALA A 132 -18.67 19.04 3.15
CA ALA A 132 -19.74 18.55 4.01
C ALA A 132 -20.26 17.18 3.54
N GLN A 133 -20.46 17.00 2.24
CA GLN A 133 -20.86 15.72 1.67
C GLN A 133 -19.81 14.63 1.92
N PHE A 134 -18.54 14.91 1.67
CA PHE A 134 -17.45 13.99 1.97
C PHE A 134 -17.44 13.60 3.46
N SER A 135 -17.59 14.59 4.34
CA SER A 135 -17.60 14.36 5.79
C SER A 135 -18.77 13.46 6.22
N GLU A 136 -19.94 13.60 5.59
CA GLU A 136 -21.11 12.75 5.86
C GLU A 136 -20.91 11.32 5.33
N GLU A 137 -20.44 11.18 4.09
CA GLU A 137 -20.19 9.88 3.45
C GLU A 137 -19.09 9.07 4.17
N CYS A 138 -18.10 9.77 4.71
CA CYS A 138 -16.95 9.18 5.40
C CYS A 138 -16.99 9.30 6.92
N HIS A 139 -18.12 9.74 7.52
CA HIS A 139 -18.20 10.06 8.95
C HIS A 139 -17.74 8.91 9.87
N PHE A 140 -17.99 7.66 9.45
CA PHE A 140 -17.67 6.45 10.22
C PHE A 140 -16.16 6.28 10.51
N TRP A 141 -15.28 6.97 9.78
CA TRP A 141 -13.84 6.92 10.01
C TRP A 141 -13.19 8.31 10.09
N VAL A 142 -13.63 9.28 9.28
CA VAL A 142 -12.93 10.58 9.15
C VAL A 142 -13.02 11.40 10.44
N ASP A 143 -14.12 11.27 11.19
CA ASP A 143 -14.35 12.02 12.43
C ASP A 143 -13.45 11.57 13.57
N GLU A 144 -13.22 10.26 13.68
CA GLU A 144 -12.29 9.68 14.65
C GLU A 144 -10.85 9.90 14.21
N PHE A 145 -10.55 9.77 12.90
CA PHE A 145 -9.20 10.00 12.37
C PHE A 145 -8.74 11.44 12.60
N ALA A 146 -9.57 12.41 12.20
CA ALA A 146 -9.23 13.83 12.35
C ALA A 146 -9.04 14.21 13.82
N PHE A 147 -9.83 13.61 14.71
CA PHE A 147 -9.69 13.83 16.14
C PHE A 147 -8.43 13.18 16.73
N PHE A 148 -8.15 11.92 16.39
CA PHE A 148 -6.93 11.23 16.78
C PHE A 148 -5.69 12.02 16.36
N MET A 149 -5.62 12.47 15.11
CA MET A 149 -4.47 13.24 14.62
C MET A 149 -4.36 14.62 15.28
N ALA A 150 -5.48 15.26 15.61
CA ALA A 150 -5.46 16.53 16.36
C ALA A 150 -4.92 16.32 17.79
N VAL A 151 -5.39 15.31 18.51
CA VAL A 151 -4.91 14.98 19.87
C VAL A 151 -3.44 14.58 19.83
N LYS A 152 -3.03 13.77 18.84
CA LYS A 152 -1.64 13.38 18.62
C LYS A 152 -0.72 14.59 18.43
N ASN A 153 -1.12 15.53 17.58
CA ASN A 153 -0.38 16.77 17.34
C ASN A 153 -0.29 17.64 18.60
N ALA A 154 -1.38 17.73 19.37
CA ALA A 154 -1.40 18.48 20.63
C ALA A 154 -0.44 17.90 21.69
N HIS A 155 -0.07 16.63 21.58
CA HIS A 155 0.92 15.95 22.41
C HIS A 155 2.28 15.75 21.71
N GLY A 156 2.58 16.55 20.68
CA GLY A 156 3.90 16.54 20.04
C GLY A 156 4.23 15.26 19.28
N GLY A 157 3.22 14.50 18.84
CA GLY A 157 3.42 13.25 18.10
C GLY A 157 3.48 11.99 18.96
N ALA A 158 3.36 12.10 20.28
CA ALA A 158 3.38 10.96 21.21
C ALA A 158 2.34 9.88 20.85
N SER A 159 2.64 8.62 21.18
CA SER A 159 1.70 7.50 20.98
C SER A 159 0.45 7.69 21.85
N TRP A 160 -0.70 7.18 21.42
CA TRP A 160 -1.94 7.37 22.17
C TRP A 160 -1.94 6.76 23.57
N THR A 161 -1.10 5.75 23.82
CA THR A 161 -0.89 5.18 25.17
C THR A 161 -0.06 6.07 26.10
N GLU A 162 0.59 7.11 25.57
CA GLU A 162 1.37 8.09 26.34
C GLU A 162 0.58 9.36 26.66
N TRP A 163 -0.64 9.48 26.15
CA TRP A 163 -1.53 10.59 26.45
C TRP A 163 -2.07 10.50 27.89
N PRO A 164 -2.64 11.59 28.44
CA PRO A 164 -3.38 11.53 29.69
C PRO A 164 -4.44 10.40 29.67
N SER A 165 -4.57 9.67 30.79
CA SER A 165 -5.35 8.43 30.83
C SER A 165 -6.82 8.61 30.44
N ASP A 166 -7.40 9.77 30.72
CA ASP A 166 -8.79 10.09 30.41
C ASP A 166 -9.05 10.15 28.90
N ILE A 167 -8.15 10.78 28.12
CA ILE A 167 -8.24 10.81 26.66
C ILE A 167 -7.74 9.50 26.01
N ALA A 168 -6.70 8.87 26.57
CA ALA A 168 -6.21 7.58 26.09
C ALA A 168 -7.28 6.49 26.19
N ARG A 169 -8.05 6.48 27.29
CA ARG A 169 -9.18 5.56 27.53
C ARG A 169 -10.52 6.09 27.02
N ARG A 170 -10.52 7.22 26.32
CA ARG A 170 -11.70 7.80 25.65
C ARG A 170 -12.86 8.08 26.61
N GLU A 171 -12.57 8.59 27.81
CA GLU A 171 -13.59 9.01 28.77
C GLU A 171 -14.48 10.10 28.15
N PRO A 172 -15.83 9.99 28.20
CA PRO A 172 -16.72 10.87 27.45
C PRO A 172 -16.52 12.37 27.71
N GLU A 173 -16.24 12.76 28.96
CA GLU A 173 -16.01 14.15 29.34
C GLU A 173 -14.69 14.69 28.75
N ALA A 174 -13.62 13.91 28.81
CA ALA A 174 -12.34 14.27 28.21
C ALA A 174 -12.45 14.36 26.68
N MET A 175 -13.12 13.39 26.05
CA MET A 175 -13.38 13.39 24.60
C MET A 175 -14.11 14.67 24.18
N ALA A 176 -15.18 15.07 24.89
CA ALA A 176 -15.93 16.28 24.60
C ALA A 176 -15.07 17.56 24.75
N ALA A 177 -14.33 17.68 25.86
CA ALA A 177 -13.47 18.83 26.12
C ALA A 177 -12.35 18.96 25.07
N TRP A 178 -11.72 17.86 24.67
CA TRP A 178 -10.69 17.85 23.64
C TRP A 178 -11.26 18.16 22.25
N ARG A 179 -12.47 17.67 21.92
CA ARG A 179 -13.14 18.00 20.66
C ARG A 179 -13.46 19.49 20.54
N GLU A 180 -13.92 20.12 21.62
CA GLU A 180 -14.14 21.58 21.66
C GLU A 180 -12.82 22.34 21.52
N LYS A 181 -11.81 21.96 22.31
CA LYS A 181 -10.49 22.62 22.33
C LYS A 181 -9.77 22.54 20.98
N LEU A 182 -9.92 21.43 20.25
CA LEU A 182 -9.18 21.16 19.01
C LEU A 182 -10.06 21.29 17.75
N ALA A 183 -11.17 22.02 17.81
CA ALA A 183 -12.12 22.12 16.69
C ALA A 183 -11.46 22.55 15.36
N ASP A 184 -10.56 23.52 15.39
CA ASP A 184 -9.84 24.02 14.20
C ASP A 184 -8.85 22.99 13.65
N ASP A 185 -8.12 22.28 14.52
CA ASP A 185 -7.19 21.21 14.12
C ASP A 185 -7.94 20.01 13.54
N ILE A 186 -9.08 19.63 14.14
CA ILE A 186 -9.98 18.58 13.62
C ILE A 186 -10.47 18.98 12.23
N PHE A 187 -10.93 20.22 12.06
CA PHE A 187 -11.35 20.73 10.76
C PHE A 187 -10.22 20.65 9.74
N SER A 188 -9.01 21.07 10.11
CA SER A 188 -7.83 21.00 9.24
C SER A 188 -7.58 19.57 8.75
N HIS A 189 -7.59 18.57 9.63
CA HIS A 189 -7.41 17.17 9.22
C HIS A 189 -8.55 16.65 8.33
N LYS A 190 -9.81 17.03 8.59
CA LYS A 190 -10.94 16.70 7.70
C LYS A 190 -10.76 17.30 6.31
N PHE A 191 -10.36 18.58 6.24
CA PHE A 191 -10.05 19.25 4.99
C PHE A 191 -8.94 18.53 4.21
N LEU A 192 -7.87 18.09 4.87
CA LEU A 192 -6.79 17.35 4.20
C LEU A 192 -7.28 16.01 3.64
N GLN A 193 -8.14 15.29 4.36
CA GLN A 193 -8.73 14.04 3.86
C GLN A 193 -9.66 14.27 2.67
N PHE A 194 -10.49 15.32 2.73
CA PHE A 194 -11.31 15.74 1.59
C PHE A 194 -10.46 16.06 0.38
N GLU A 195 -9.35 16.77 0.58
CA GLU A 195 -8.52 17.22 -0.51
C GLU A 195 -7.70 16.10 -1.14
N PHE A 196 -7.20 15.17 -0.33
CA PHE A 196 -6.67 13.90 -0.80
C PHE A 196 -7.73 13.14 -1.62
N HIS A 197 -8.94 12.96 -1.07
CA HIS A 197 -10.01 12.24 -1.73
C HIS A 197 -10.35 12.86 -3.08
N ARG A 198 -10.49 14.18 -3.13
CA ARG A 198 -10.85 14.92 -4.36
C ARG A 198 -9.79 14.78 -5.44
N GLN A 199 -8.51 14.95 -5.11
CA GLN A 199 -7.42 14.78 -6.07
C GLN A 199 -7.28 13.32 -6.52
N TRP A 200 -7.43 12.37 -5.60
CA TRP A 200 -7.37 10.94 -5.90
C TRP A 200 -8.52 10.48 -6.82
N GLN A 201 -9.76 10.92 -6.55
CA GLN A 201 -10.90 10.58 -7.41
C GLN A 201 -10.73 11.14 -8.83
N ALA A 202 -10.20 12.36 -8.98
CA ALA A 202 -9.91 12.93 -10.29
C ALA A 202 -8.87 12.10 -11.06
N LEU A 203 -7.77 11.71 -10.41
CA LEU A 203 -6.74 10.85 -10.99
C LEU A 203 -7.27 9.46 -11.34
N ARG A 204 -8.05 8.85 -10.44
CA ARG A 204 -8.67 7.53 -10.65
C ARG A 204 -9.64 7.57 -11.84
N GLN A 205 -10.43 8.63 -11.98
CA GLN A 205 -11.30 8.81 -13.13
C GLN A 205 -10.49 8.94 -14.43
N TYR A 206 -9.41 9.73 -14.41
CA TYR A 206 -8.51 9.87 -15.57
C TYR A 206 -7.87 8.55 -15.99
N ALA A 207 -7.48 7.70 -15.02
CA ALA A 207 -6.98 6.35 -15.26
C ALA A 207 -8.07 5.44 -15.87
N ARG A 208 -9.29 5.47 -15.33
CA ARG A 208 -10.42 4.69 -15.86
C ARG A 208 -10.79 5.07 -17.29
N ASP A 209 -10.77 6.36 -17.61
CA ASP A 209 -11.03 6.86 -18.98
C ASP A 209 -10.00 6.31 -19.99
N ARG A 210 -8.83 5.88 -19.50
CA ARG A 210 -7.74 5.23 -20.25
C ARG A 210 -7.68 3.71 -20.04
N GLN A 211 -8.71 3.11 -19.46
CA GLN A 211 -8.81 1.68 -19.19
C GLN A 211 -7.68 1.15 -18.28
N ILE A 212 -7.24 1.98 -17.33
CA ILE A 212 -6.27 1.62 -16.30
C ILE A 212 -7.02 1.46 -14.98
N GLN A 213 -6.92 0.27 -14.40
CA GLN A 213 -7.44 -0.03 -13.06
C GLN A 213 -6.32 0.11 -12.03
N ILE A 214 -6.66 0.64 -10.86
CA ILE A 214 -5.71 0.78 -9.76
C ILE A 214 -5.83 -0.43 -8.82
N ILE A 215 -4.71 -1.10 -8.56
CA ILE A 215 -4.57 -2.12 -7.53
C ILE A 215 -4.05 -1.43 -6.27
N GLY A 216 -4.85 -1.44 -5.21
CA GLY A 216 -4.42 -1.06 -3.87
C GLY A 216 -3.97 -2.23 -3.04
N ASP A 217 -3.63 -1.93 -1.80
CA ASP A 217 -3.02 -2.88 -0.88
C ASP A 217 -3.61 -2.70 0.52
N ILE A 218 -3.99 -3.80 1.16
CA ILE A 218 -4.49 -3.83 2.52
C ILE A 218 -3.52 -4.66 3.39
N PRO A 219 -2.72 -4.00 4.25
CA PRO A 219 -1.93 -4.69 5.27
C PRO A 219 -2.88 -5.54 6.13
N ILE A 220 -2.58 -6.81 6.43
CA ILE A 220 -3.52 -7.56 7.29
C ILE A 220 -3.68 -6.86 8.64
N TYR A 221 -2.59 -6.44 9.28
CA TYR A 221 -2.60 -5.77 10.58
C TYR A 221 -2.59 -4.24 10.46
N VAL A 222 -2.93 -3.57 11.55
CA VAL A 222 -2.82 -2.11 11.70
C VAL A 222 -1.73 -1.77 12.70
N ALA A 223 -1.17 -0.56 12.64
CA ALA A 223 -0.21 -0.11 13.64
C ALA A 223 -0.89 0.00 15.02
N HIS A 224 -0.16 -0.30 16.10
CA HIS A 224 -0.67 -0.09 17.46
C HIS A 224 -1.00 1.38 17.70
N ASP A 225 -0.08 2.28 17.36
CA ASP A 225 -0.29 3.73 17.39
C ASP A 225 -1.10 4.18 16.17
N SER A 226 -2.40 3.89 16.17
CA SER A 226 -3.34 4.26 15.11
C SER A 226 -4.71 4.60 15.67
N VAL A 227 -5.50 5.34 14.90
CA VAL A 227 -6.92 5.57 15.21
C VAL A 227 -7.70 4.26 15.27
N ASP A 228 -7.32 3.26 14.47
CA ASP A 228 -8.04 1.99 14.40
C ASP A 228 -8.02 1.26 15.74
N VAL A 229 -6.85 1.21 16.38
CA VAL A 229 -6.68 0.56 17.69
C VAL A 229 -7.20 1.45 18.81
N TRP A 230 -6.95 2.77 18.76
CA TRP A 230 -7.43 3.68 19.79
C TRP A 230 -8.96 3.77 19.82
N ALA A 231 -9.62 3.87 18.66
CA ALA A 231 -11.07 4.07 18.58
C ALA A 231 -11.87 2.77 18.75
N TYR A 232 -11.28 1.61 18.43
CA TYR A 232 -11.93 0.30 18.49
C TYR A 232 -11.05 -0.76 19.20
N PRO A 233 -10.62 -0.51 20.45
CA PRO A 233 -9.68 -1.38 21.15
C PRO A 233 -10.20 -2.82 21.33
N GLU A 234 -11.51 -3.01 21.38
CA GLU A 234 -12.16 -4.32 21.51
C GLU A 234 -11.90 -5.27 20.34
N ASN A 235 -11.54 -4.74 19.16
CA ASN A 235 -11.21 -5.54 17.98
C ASN A 235 -9.81 -6.15 18.04
N PHE A 236 -9.01 -5.81 19.06
CA PHE A 236 -7.61 -6.15 19.15
C PHE A 236 -7.26 -6.84 20.48
N MET A 237 -6.20 -7.63 20.46
CA MET A 237 -5.67 -8.29 21.66
C MET A 237 -4.75 -7.32 22.41
N LEU A 238 -5.33 -6.50 23.28
CA LEU A 238 -4.63 -5.52 24.11
C LEU A 238 -4.64 -5.93 25.59
N ASP A 239 -3.63 -5.49 26.32
CA ASP A 239 -3.59 -5.59 27.77
C ASP A 239 -4.50 -4.51 28.40
N GLU A 240 -5.40 -4.89 29.30
CA GLU A 240 -6.44 -3.98 29.82
C GLU A 240 -5.88 -2.81 30.65
N GLU A 241 -4.75 -3.03 31.33
CA GLU A 241 -4.11 -2.04 32.21
C GLU A 241 -3.18 -1.11 31.44
N THR A 242 -2.29 -1.69 30.62
CA THR A 242 -1.23 -0.95 29.92
C THR A 242 -1.65 -0.49 28.53
N LEU A 243 -2.69 -1.08 27.95
CA LEU A 243 -3.16 -0.83 26.58
C LEU A 243 -2.13 -1.18 25.49
N ALA A 244 -1.03 -1.84 25.85
CA ALA A 244 -0.06 -2.38 24.92
C ALA A 244 -0.61 -3.64 24.23
N PRO A 245 -0.06 -4.07 23.08
CA PRO A 245 -0.41 -5.35 22.47
C PRO A 245 -0.15 -6.50 23.45
N ALA A 246 -1.20 -7.21 23.87
CA ALA A 246 -1.07 -8.43 24.68
C ALA A 246 -0.55 -9.60 23.84
N GLN A 247 -0.87 -9.57 22.54
CA GLN A 247 -0.44 -10.53 21.53
C GLN A 247 -0.01 -9.77 20.28
N MET A 248 1.25 -9.92 19.92
CA MET A 248 1.91 -9.25 18.80
C MET A 248 1.97 -10.14 17.57
N ALA A 249 1.77 -9.54 16.40
CA ALA A 249 1.92 -10.22 15.13
C ALA A 249 3.40 -10.44 14.78
N GLY A 250 3.64 -11.53 14.06
CA GLY A 250 4.92 -11.81 13.43
C GLY A 250 4.84 -12.99 12.48
N VAL A 251 5.99 -13.55 12.16
CA VAL A 251 6.14 -14.85 11.48
C VAL A 251 7.19 -15.69 12.21
N PRO A 252 7.01 -17.02 12.26
CA PRO A 252 7.95 -17.91 12.95
C PRO A 252 9.32 -17.89 12.28
N PRO A 253 10.36 -18.41 12.98
CA PRO A 253 11.62 -18.77 12.34
C PRO A 253 11.42 -19.63 11.09
N ASP A 254 12.17 -19.32 10.05
CA ASP A 254 12.21 -20.08 8.81
C ASP A 254 13.66 -20.18 8.29
N TYR A 255 13.83 -20.74 7.09
CA TYR A 255 15.16 -20.91 6.49
C TYR A 255 15.81 -19.60 6.04
N PHE A 256 15.07 -18.47 6.03
CA PHE A 256 15.57 -17.13 5.75
C PHE A 256 15.85 -16.32 7.02
N SER A 257 15.17 -16.61 8.14
CA SER A 257 15.33 -15.92 9.43
C SER A 257 15.34 -16.90 10.61
N GLU A 258 16.49 -17.01 11.29
CA GLU A 258 16.65 -17.86 12.48
C GLU A 258 15.75 -17.46 13.66
N THR A 259 15.35 -16.18 13.74
CA THR A 259 14.54 -15.64 14.83
C THR A 259 13.09 -15.34 14.43
N GLY A 260 12.73 -15.64 13.17
CA GLY A 260 11.49 -15.16 12.57
C GLY A 260 11.50 -13.64 12.42
N GLN A 261 10.32 -13.03 12.31
CA GLN A 261 10.18 -11.58 12.29
C GLN A 261 9.07 -11.18 13.26
N LEU A 262 9.41 -10.32 14.22
CA LEU A 262 8.44 -9.74 15.14
C LEU A 262 8.03 -8.37 14.60
N TRP A 263 6.78 -8.23 14.17
CA TRP A 263 6.27 -6.98 13.60
C TRP A 263 5.72 -6.04 14.67
N GLY A 264 5.22 -6.59 15.77
CA GLY A 264 4.77 -5.81 16.94
C GLY A 264 3.35 -5.24 16.81
N ASN A 265 2.68 -5.39 15.66
CA ASN A 265 1.28 -5.02 15.53
C ASN A 265 0.39 -5.81 16.50
N PRO A 266 -0.68 -5.23 17.06
CA PRO A 266 -1.64 -6.01 17.83
C PRO A 266 -2.39 -6.97 16.91
N THR A 267 -2.52 -8.21 17.35
CA THR A 267 -3.35 -9.21 16.67
C THR A 267 -4.84 -8.94 16.90
N TYR A 268 -5.68 -9.53 16.05
CA TYR A 268 -7.13 -9.35 16.12
C TYR A 268 -7.78 -10.19 17.22
N ASN A 269 -8.75 -9.59 17.91
CA ASN A 269 -9.74 -10.33 18.68
C ASN A 269 -10.85 -10.81 17.74
N TRP A 270 -10.61 -11.96 17.08
CA TRP A 270 -11.51 -12.52 16.08
C TRP A 270 -12.92 -12.79 16.62
N GLU A 271 -13.05 -13.15 17.90
CA GLU A 271 -14.35 -13.35 18.54
C GLU A 271 -15.13 -12.03 18.70
N ALA A 272 -14.46 -10.93 19.04
CA ALA A 272 -15.08 -9.61 19.09
C ALA A 272 -15.50 -9.13 17.70
N LEU A 273 -14.64 -9.33 16.69
CA LEU A 273 -14.97 -9.03 15.29
C LEU A 273 -16.19 -9.84 14.82
N LYS A 274 -16.25 -11.13 15.14
CA LYS A 274 -17.40 -11.99 14.78
C LYS A 274 -18.71 -11.50 15.42
N LYS A 275 -18.68 -11.08 16.69
CA LYS A 275 -19.86 -10.57 17.41
C LYS A 275 -20.46 -9.32 16.77
N THR A 276 -19.63 -8.49 16.13
CA THR A 276 -20.07 -7.29 15.40
C THR A 276 -20.35 -7.57 13.91
N GLY A 277 -20.33 -8.84 13.49
CA GLY A 277 -20.52 -9.22 12.09
C GLY A 277 -19.39 -8.75 11.18
N PHE A 278 -18.16 -8.63 11.73
CA PHE A 278 -16.98 -8.13 11.03
C PHE A 278 -17.12 -6.69 10.50
N ASN A 279 -17.98 -5.87 11.13
CA ASN A 279 -18.31 -4.53 10.63
C ASN A 279 -17.08 -3.63 10.39
N TRP A 280 -16.08 -3.67 11.27
CA TRP A 280 -14.85 -2.88 11.09
C TRP A 280 -14.08 -3.28 9.81
N TRP A 281 -13.97 -4.58 9.53
CA TRP A 281 -13.34 -5.08 8.30
C TRP A 281 -14.16 -4.72 7.05
N ILE A 282 -15.49 -4.81 7.13
CA ILE A 282 -16.39 -4.41 6.03
C ILE A 282 -16.22 -2.92 5.73
N GLN A 283 -16.18 -2.07 6.75
CA GLN A 283 -15.94 -0.63 6.62
C GLN A 283 -14.56 -0.33 6.03
N ARG A 284 -13.53 -1.06 6.46
CA ARG A 284 -12.16 -0.94 5.94
C ARG A 284 -12.09 -1.27 4.45
N ILE A 285 -12.72 -2.37 4.03
CA ILE A 285 -12.79 -2.76 2.62
C ILE A 285 -13.61 -1.73 1.82
N ASN A 286 -14.73 -1.25 2.37
CA ASN A 286 -15.55 -0.22 1.72
C ASN A 286 -14.77 1.06 1.46
N ALA A 287 -14.03 1.56 2.47
CA ALA A 287 -13.19 2.74 2.34
C ALA A 287 -12.13 2.54 1.24
N LEU A 288 -11.45 1.38 1.24
CA LEU A 288 -10.43 1.08 0.25
C LEU A 288 -10.98 0.96 -1.18
N LEU A 289 -12.15 0.34 -1.38
CA LEU A 289 -12.83 0.30 -2.69
C LEU A 289 -13.22 1.70 -3.20
N GLY A 290 -13.37 2.66 -2.30
CA GLY A 290 -13.48 4.09 -2.62
C GLY A 290 -12.25 4.65 -3.32
N TYR A 291 -11.07 4.06 -3.10
CA TYR A 291 -9.80 4.50 -3.71
C TYR A 291 -9.33 3.61 -4.86
N VAL A 292 -9.59 2.30 -4.82
CA VAL A 292 -8.97 1.35 -5.77
C VAL A 292 -9.98 0.40 -6.41
N ASP A 293 -9.62 -0.17 -7.55
CA ASP A 293 -10.47 -1.08 -8.33
C ASP A 293 -10.23 -2.56 -7.96
N ILE A 294 -9.03 -2.87 -7.46
CA ILE A 294 -8.61 -4.21 -7.03
C ILE A 294 -7.84 -4.08 -5.70
N ILE A 295 -8.02 -5.03 -4.77
CA ILE A 295 -7.35 -5.04 -3.46
C ILE A 295 -6.41 -6.24 -3.38
N ARG A 296 -5.11 -5.99 -3.19
CA ARG A 296 -4.17 -7.00 -2.68
C ARG A 296 -4.33 -7.09 -1.17
N VAL A 297 -4.65 -8.27 -0.66
CA VAL A 297 -4.64 -8.57 0.77
C VAL A 297 -3.25 -9.09 1.13
N ASP A 298 -2.47 -8.24 1.79
CA ASP A 298 -1.15 -8.57 2.30
C ASP A 298 -1.25 -9.62 3.42
N HIS A 299 -0.28 -10.52 3.50
CA HIS A 299 -0.23 -11.62 4.45
C HIS A 299 -1.56 -12.39 4.55
N PHE A 300 -2.15 -12.72 3.40
CA PHE A 300 -3.47 -13.36 3.30
C PHE A 300 -3.57 -14.62 4.16
N ARG A 301 -2.47 -15.37 4.28
CA ARG A 301 -2.40 -16.56 5.11
C ARG A 301 -2.80 -16.33 6.57
N GLY A 302 -2.59 -15.11 7.09
CA GLY A 302 -2.99 -14.68 8.42
C GLY A 302 -4.51 -14.68 8.66
N LEU A 303 -5.31 -14.72 7.59
CA LEU A 303 -6.77 -14.86 7.66
C LEU A 303 -7.22 -16.31 7.85
N GLN A 304 -6.36 -17.29 7.56
CA GLN A 304 -6.61 -18.69 7.91
C GLN A 304 -6.08 -19.00 9.32
N ALA A 305 -4.80 -18.69 9.56
CA ALA A 305 -4.18 -18.77 10.87
C ALA A 305 -3.03 -17.77 10.94
N PHE A 306 -2.71 -17.21 12.09
CA PHE A 306 -1.63 -16.23 12.24
C PHE A 306 -0.67 -16.63 13.34
N TRP A 307 0.57 -16.14 13.25
CA TRP A 307 1.58 -16.35 14.28
C TRP A 307 1.43 -15.26 15.36
N SER A 308 1.05 -15.69 16.55
CA SER A 308 0.79 -14.84 17.71
C SER A 308 1.94 -14.94 18.69
N VAL A 309 2.59 -13.81 18.98
CA VAL A 309 3.73 -13.74 19.90
C VAL A 309 3.29 -13.01 21.18
N PRO A 310 3.48 -13.59 22.38
CA PRO A 310 3.10 -12.94 23.63
C PRO A 310 3.82 -11.60 23.87
N ALA A 311 3.14 -10.68 24.57
CA ALA A 311 3.73 -9.42 25.03
C ALA A 311 5.05 -9.63 25.80
N GLY A 312 6.00 -8.73 25.58
CA GLY A 312 7.30 -8.72 26.26
C GLY A 312 8.41 -9.53 25.57
N GLU A 313 8.08 -10.35 24.57
CA GLU A 313 9.07 -10.99 23.71
C GLU A 313 9.79 -9.97 22.82
N THR A 314 11.07 -10.24 22.54
CA THR A 314 11.90 -9.41 21.64
C THR A 314 12.17 -10.08 20.29
N THR A 315 11.73 -11.33 20.13
CA THR A 315 11.83 -12.12 18.89
C THR A 315 10.52 -12.86 18.63
N ALA A 316 10.35 -13.42 17.43
CA ALA A 316 9.15 -14.18 17.09
C ALA A 316 9.25 -15.69 17.43
N ILE A 317 10.31 -16.13 18.09
CA ILE A 317 10.57 -17.56 18.36
C ILE A 317 9.46 -18.19 19.23
N ASN A 318 9.04 -17.49 20.28
CA ASN A 318 8.10 -18.00 21.28
C ASN A 318 6.63 -17.70 20.97
N GLY A 319 6.27 -17.70 19.69
CA GLY A 319 4.88 -17.57 19.26
C GLY A 319 4.16 -18.91 19.05
N GLU A 320 2.90 -18.84 18.66
CA GLU A 320 2.09 -19.99 18.28
C GLU A 320 1.15 -19.67 17.10
N TRP A 321 0.74 -20.71 16.36
CA TRP A 321 -0.27 -20.58 15.32
C TRP A 321 -1.67 -20.55 15.95
N VAL A 322 -2.39 -19.45 15.71
CA VAL A 322 -3.77 -19.24 16.16
C VAL A 322 -4.68 -19.17 14.94
N GLU A 323 -5.77 -19.94 14.92
CA GLU A 323 -6.75 -19.89 13.83
C GLU A 323 -7.48 -18.54 13.80
N ALA A 324 -7.64 -18.02 12.58
CA ALA A 324 -8.42 -16.83 12.29
C ALA A 324 -9.79 -17.23 11.69
N LEU A 325 -10.69 -16.27 11.53
CA LEU A 325 -12.04 -16.50 11.00
C LEU A 325 -12.18 -15.99 9.57
N GLY A 326 -11.20 -16.31 8.71
CA GLY A 326 -11.12 -15.82 7.34
C GLY A 326 -12.33 -16.22 6.48
N THR A 327 -12.80 -17.46 6.60
CA THR A 327 -13.99 -17.92 5.85
C THR A 327 -15.21 -17.10 6.24
N GLU A 328 -15.53 -16.98 7.54
CA GLU A 328 -16.69 -16.20 7.98
C GLU A 328 -16.56 -14.70 7.65
N LEU A 329 -15.34 -14.16 7.74
CA LEU A 329 -15.06 -12.79 7.31
C LEU A 329 -15.40 -12.62 5.83
N PHE A 330 -14.84 -13.43 4.94
CA PHE A 330 -15.08 -13.27 3.50
C PHE A 330 -16.51 -13.63 3.09
N GLU A 331 -17.21 -14.49 3.83
CA GLU A 331 -18.65 -14.68 3.66
C GLU A 331 -19.43 -13.41 4.00
N ALA A 332 -19.14 -12.74 5.12
CA ALA A 332 -19.80 -11.49 5.51
C ALA A 332 -19.51 -10.35 4.51
N VAL A 333 -18.26 -10.27 4.03
CA VAL A 333 -17.87 -9.30 3.01
C VAL A 333 -18.56 -9.61 1.67
N ARG A 334 -18.65 -10.89 1.27
CA ARG A 334 -19.36 -11.33 0.07
C ARG A 334 -20.86 -11.05 0.14
N GLN A 335 -21.48 -11.17 1.31
CA GLN A 335 -22.89 -10.80 1.52
C GLN A 335 -23.12 -9.30 1.33
N THR A 336 -22.13 -8.46 1.64
CA THR A 336 -22.23 -7.00 1.57
C THR A 336 -21.94 -6.46 0.17
N PHE A 337 -20.86 -6.91 -0.46
CA PHE A 337 -20.38 -6.34 -1.75
C PHE A 337 -20.55 -7.29 -2.93
N GLY A 338 -21.01 -8.51 -2.70
CA GLY A 338 -21.02 -9.56 -3.72
C GLY A 338 -19.61 -10.07 -4.00
N LYS A 339 -19.28 -10.27 -5.28
CA LYS A 339 -17.95 -10.73 -5.68
C LYS A 339 -16.93 -9.60 -5.49
N LEU A 340 -15.87 -9.86 -4.73
CA LEU A 340 -14.81 -8.88 -4.50
C LEU A 340 -13.69 -8.96 -5.54
N PRO A 341 -13.12 -7.82 -5.95
CA PRO A 341 -11.90 -7.78 -6.76
C PRO A 341 -10.67 -7.89 -5.85
N VAL A 342 -10.45 -9.07 -5.25
CA VAL A 342 -9.32 -9.32 -4.33
C VAL A 342 -8.27 -10.20 -4.99
N MET A 343 -7.00 -9.93 -4.70
CA MET A 343 -5.88 -10.85 -4.90
C MET A 343 -5.23 -11.18 -3.54
N ALA A 344 -4.77 -12.42 -3.39
CA ALA A 344 -4.17 -12.91 -2.15
C ALA A 344 -2.64 -12.85 -2.24
N GLU A 345 -2.01 -12.14 -1.29
CA GLU A 345 -0.59 -12.32 -1.00
C GLU A 345 -0.42 -13.63 -0.23
N ASP A 346 -0.09 -14.69 -0.96
CA ASP A 346 0.10 -16.05 -0.45
C ASP A 346 1.56 -16.50 -0.60
N LEU A 347 2.51 -15.66 -0.19
CA LEU A 347 3.93 -15.99 -0.17
C LEU A 347 4.35 -16.63 1.16
N GLY A 348 5.55 -17.22 1.18
CA GLY A 348 6.10 -17.93 2.34
C GLY A 348 5.59 -19.37 2.46
N MET A 349 5.54 -19.88 3.70
CA MET A 349 5.04 -21.23 3.98
C MET A 349 3.51 -21.25 3.96
N ILE A 350 2.95 -21.75 2.86
CA ILE A 350 1.51 -21.88 2.63
C ILE A 350 1.06 -23.33 2.88
N THR A 351 -0.05 -23.48 3.61
CA THR A 351 -0.65 -24.78 3.91
C THR A 351 -1.85 -25.04 3.00
N PRO A 352 -2.28 -26.30 2.82
CA PRO A 352 -3.47 -26.63 2.03
C PRO A 352 -4.74 -25.87 2.49
N GLU A 353 -4.85 -25.54 3.77
CA GLU A 353 -5.98 -24.77 4.33
C GLU A 353 -5.98 -23.32 3.84
N VAL A 354 -4.80 -22.70 3.69
CA VAL A 354 -4.67 -21.35 3.12
C VAL A 354 -5.04 -21.37 1.63
N GLU A 355 -4.59 -22.39 0.89
CA GLU A 355 -4.96 -22.57 -0.51
C GLU A 355 -6.47 -22.79 -0.66
N ALA A 356 -7.07 -23.61 0.20
CA ALA A 356 -8.52 -23.83 0.21
C ALA A 356 -9.30 -22.54 0.48
N LEU A 357 -8.87 -21.73 1.44
CA LEU A 357 -9.49 -20.42 1.71
C LEU A 357 -9.39 -19.49 0.49
N ARG A 358 -8.21 -19.40 -0.14
CA ARG A 358 -8.00 -18.59 -1.35
C ARG A 358 -8.92 -19.05 -2.50
N ASP A 359 -8.93 -20.36 -2.75
CA ASP A 359 -9.61 -20.96 -3.90
C ASP A 359 -11.14 -20.96 -3.73
N GLU A 360 -11.65 -21.10 -2.50
CA GLU A 360 -13.08 -21.01 -2.18
C GLU A 360 -13.70 -19.67 -2.65
N PHE A 361 -12.96 -18.58 -2.50
CA PHE A 361 -13.38 -17.24 -2.92
C PHE A 361 -12.87 -16.85 -4.32
N GLU A 362 -12.25 -17.79 -5.04
CA GLU A 362 -11.65 -17.61 -6.37
C GLU A 362 -10.57 -16.52 -6.44
N PHE A 363 -9.87 -16.22 -5.33
CA PHE A 363 -8.84 -15.19 -5.33
C PHE A 363 -7.57 -15.70 -6.04
N PRO A 364 -6.94 -14.92 -6.93
CA PRO A 364 -5.65 -15.30 -7.49
C PRO A 364 -4.55 -15.15 -6.43
N GLY A 365 -3.65 -16.14 -6.41
CA GLY A 365 -2.40 -16.08 -5.63
C GLY A 365 -1.28 -15.38 -6.40
N MET A 366 -0.20 -15.03 -5.70
CA MET A 366 0.98 -14.36 -6.23
C MET A 366 2.07 -15.36 -6.66
N LYS A 367 2.80 -15.03 -7.73
CA LYS A 367 3.96 -15.78 -8.21
C LYS A 367 5.14 -14.84 -8.40
N ILE A 368 6.21 -15.03 -7.64
CA ILE A 368 7.39 -14.14 -7.68
C ILE A 368 8.55 -14.86 -8.36
N LEU A 369 8.98 -14.38 -9.54
CA LEU A 369 10.06 -15.00 -10.30
C LEU A 369 11.39 -15.02 -9.53
N HIS A 370 11.65 -14.02 -8.67
CA HIS A 370 12.84 -14.00 -7.82
C HIS A 370 12.95 -15.21 -6.87
N PHE A 371 11.85 -15.91 -6.60
CA PHE A 371 11.82 -17.10 -5.74
C PHE A 371 11.88 -18.44 -6.53
N ALA A 372 11.91 -18.39 -7.86
CA ALA A 372 11.73 -19.58 -8.70
C ALA A 372 12.97 -20.48 -8.84
N PHE A 373 14.17 -19.94 -8.63
CA PHE A 373 15.41 -20.57 -9.11
C PHE A 373 16.30 -21.20 -8.02
N GLY A 374 15.93 -21.08 -6.74
CA GLY A 374 16.63 -21.72 -5.61
C GLY A 374 16.11 -23.12 -5.18
N GLY A 375 14.98 -23.58 -5.75
CA GLY A 375 14.28 -24.81 -5.31
C GLY A 375 14.46 -26.02 -6.23
N GLY A 376 13.53 -26.99 -6.24
CA GLY A 376 13.46 -28.09 -7.22
C GLY A 376 12.58 -27.75 -8.44
N SER A 377 12.33 -28.68 -9.35
CA SER A 377 11.39 -28.48 -10.47
C SER A 377 9.93 -28.34 -10.02
N ASP A 378 9.65 -28.76 -8.80
CA ASP A 378 8.39 -28.61 -8.07
C ASP A 378 8.21 -27.22 -7.45
N ASN A 379 9.20 -26.32 -7.55
CA ASN A 379 9.08 -24.96 -7.02
C ASN A 379 7.87 -24.25 -7.66
N PRO A 380 6.86 -23.82 -6.87
CA PRO A 380 5.61 -23.26 -7.38
C PRO A 380 5.80 -21.91 -8.09
N TYR A 381 6.98 -21.27 -7.92
CA TYR A 381 7.34 -20.02 -8.58
C TYR A 381 7.96 -20.20 -9.97
N LEU A 382 8.16 -21.43 -10.45
CA LEU A 382 8.54 -21.67 -11.85
C LEU A 382 7.33 -21.55 -12.78
N PRO A 383 7.41 -20.78 -13.89
CA PRO A 383 6.28 -20.53 -14.79
C PRO A 383 5.51 -21.74 -15.33
N PHE A 384 6.16 -22.89 -15.50
CA PHE A 384 5.48 -24.11 -15.95
C PHE A 384 4.59 -24.75 -14.86
N ASN A 385 4.71 -24.32 -13.60
CA ASN A 385 3.87 -24.74 -12.47
C ASN A 385 2.73 -23.75 -12.18
N TYR A 386 2.60 -22.67 -12.95
CA TYR A 386 1.57 -21.66 -12.72
C TYR A 386 0.19 -22.15 -13.16
N VAL A 387 -0.84 -21.56 -12.55
CA VAL A 387 -2.24 -21.65 -12.97
C VAL A 387 -2.71 -20.28 -13.49
N GLU A 388 -3.75 -20.26 -14.33
CA GLU A 388 -4.26 -19.02 -14.91
C GLU A 388 -4.69 -18.00 -13.85
N ASN A 389 -5.40 -18.44 -12.80
CA ASN A 389 -5.83 -17.59 -11.69
C ASN A 389 -4.67 -17.25 -10.74
N SER A 390 -3.68 -16.54 -11.25
CA SER A 390 -2.53 -16.04 -10.50
C SER A 390 -2.06 -14.69 -11.04
N VAL A 391 -1.30 -13.98 -10.21
CA VAL A 391 -0.62 -12.72 -10.55
C VAL A 391 0.88 -12.95 -10.49
N VAL A 392 1.57 -12.85 -11.62
CA VAL A 392 3.03 -12.98 -11.66
C VAL A 392 3.72 -11.63 -11.48
N TYR A 393 4.82 -11.63 -10.74
CA TYR A 393 5.73 -10.53 -10.54
C TYR A 393 7.15 -10.97 -10.90
N THR A 394 7.99 -10.04 -11.35
CA THR A 394 9.45 -10.25 -11.30
C THR A 394 9.89 -10.32 -9.84
N GLY A 395 9.70 -9.21 -9.12
CA GLY A 395 9.80 -9.02 -7.68
C GLY A 395 8.71 -8.07 -7.19
N THR A 396 8.54 -7.94 -5.88
CA THR A 396 7.66 -6.96 -5.22
C THR A 396 8.47 -5.75 -4.73
N HIS A 397 7.84 -4.87 -3.95
CA HIS A 397 8.52 -3.76 -3.25
C HIS A 397 9.47 -4.23 -2.14
N ASP A 398 9.29 -5.46 -1.63
CA ASP A 398 10.16 -6.07 -0.62
C ASP A 398 11.36 -6.79 -1.22
N ASN A 399 11.32 -7.08 -2.53
CA ASN A 399 12.45 -7.67 -3.23
C ASN A 399 13.47 -6.59 -3.62
N ASP A 400 14.70 -7.02 -3.87
CA ASP A 400 15.65 -6.19 -4.61
C ASP A 400 15.14 -5.97 -6.04
N THR A 401 15.71 -5.00 -6.76
CA THR A 401 15.52 -4.92 -8.21
C THR A 401 15.98 -6.21 -8.89
N THR A 402 15.46 -6.54 -10.06
CA THR A 402 15.90 -7.75 -10.80
C THR A 402 17.40 -7.71 -11.12
N VAL A 403 17.96 -6.52 -11.40
CA VAL A 403 19.41 -6.38 -11.61
C VAL A 403 20.17 -6.68 -10.31
N GLY A 404 19.81 -6.01 -9.21
CA GLY A 404 20.47 -6.21 -7.91
C GLY A 404 20.32 -7.63 -7.36
N TRP A 405 19.15 -8.24 -7.53
CA TRP A 405 18.87 -9.64 -7.19
C TRP A 405 19.78 -10.59 -7.96
N PHE A 406 19.91 -10.41 -9.29
CA PHE A 406 20.74 -11.27 -10.13
C PHE A 406 22.24 -11.15 -9.82
N GLU A 407 22.71 -9.95 -9.49
CA GLU A 407 24.09 -9.69 -9.09
C GLU A 407 24.46 -10.42 -7.79
N LYS A 408 23.51 -10.50 -6.84
CA LYS A 408 23.69 -11.15 -5.53
C LYS A 408 23.35 -12.65 -5.53
N MET A 409 22.73 -13.15 -6.59
CA MET A 409 22.30 -14.53 -6.72
C MET A 409 23.50 -15.51 -6.68
N PRO A 410 23.41 -16.63 -5.94
CA PRO A 410 24.44 -17.69 -5.96
C PRO A 410 24.64 -18.30 -7.35
N ASP A 411 25.89 -18.68 -7.68
CA ASP A 411 26.25 -19.17 -9.03
C ASP A 411 25.40 -20.36 -9.50
N HIS A 412 25.07 -21.30 -8.62
CA HIS A 412 24.27 -22.48 -8.98
C HIS A 412 22.81 -22.14 -9.35
N GLU A 413 22.21 -21.13 -8.69
CA GLU A 413 20.88 -20.64 -9.06
C GLU A 413 20.94 -19.83 -10.37
N ARG A 414 22.02 -19.07 -10.56
CA ARG A 414 22.28 -18.31 -11.78
C ARG A 414 22.42 -19.22 -13.00
N ASP A 415 23.16 -20.32 -12.89
CA ASP A 415 23.31 -21.32 -13.94
C ASP A 415 21.96 -21.94 -14.32
N ARG A 416 21.15 -22.26 -13.30
CA ARG A 416 19.80 -22.80 -13.51
C ARG A 416 18.89 -21.78 -14.21
N LEU A 417 18.91 -20.53 -13.79
CA LEU A 417 18.16 -19.45 -14.43
C LEU A 417 18.54 -19.32 -15.91
N GLN A 418 19.83 -19.35 -16.23
CA GLN A 418 20.31 -19.29 -17.62
C GLN A 418 19.88 -20.50 -18.43
N GLN A 419 19.92 -21.71 -17.86
CA GLN A 419 19.39 -22.91 -18.50
C GLN A 419 17.88 -22.81 -18.75
N TYR A 420 17.13 -22.26 -17.79
CA TYR A 420 15.69 -22.07 -17.91
C TYR A 420 15.32 -21.05 -18.99
N LEU A 421 16.04 -19.93 -19.06
CA LEU A 421 15.85 -18.88 -20.05
C LEU A 421 16.40 -19.26 -21.45
N GLY A 422 17.36 -20.18 -21.51
CA GLY A 422 18.15 -20.52 -22.69
C GLY A 422 19.20 -19.47 -23.05
N CYS A 423 18.87 -18.18 -22.92
CA CYS A 423 19.81 -17.06 -23.04
C CYS A 423 19.29 -15.81 -22.31
N ILE A 424 20.21 -14.97 -21.82
CA ILE A 424 19.88 -13.64 -21.30
C ILE A 424 19.71 -12.68 -22.50
N SER A 425 18.68 -11.84 -22.45
CA SER A 425 18.47 -10.79 -23.45
C SER A 425 19.66 -9.82 -23.49
N PRO A 426 20.07 -9.34 -24.69
CA PRO A 426 21.14 -8.34 -24.83
C PRO A 426 20.91 -7.06 -24.01
N GLU A 427 19.64 -6.77 -23.73
CA GLU A 427 19.19 -5.60 -22.98
C GLU A 427 19.20 -5.80 -21.46
N GLY A 428 19.49 -7.03 -21.00
CA GLY A 428 19.76 -7.35 -19.62
C GLY A 428 18.83 -8.42 -19.02
N ILE A 429 19.18 -8.84 -17.81
CA ILE A 429 18.42 -9.85 -17.08
C ILE A 429 16.99 -9.38 -16.75
N HIS A 430 16.81 -8.09 -16.45
CA HIS A 430 15.50 -7.51 -16.16
C HIS A 430 14.52 -7.69 -17.32
N TRP A 431 14.92 -7.39 -18.58
CA TRP A 431 14.07 -7.64 -19.74
C TRP A 431 13.81 -9.13 -20.01
N SER A 432 14.75 -10.01 -19.62
CA SER A 432 14.56 -11.46 -19.70
C SER A 432 13.45 -11.93 -18.75
N LEU A 433 13.45 -11.47 -17.49
CA LEU A 433 12.40 -11.80 -16.53
C LEU A 433 11.08 -11.10 -16.83
N ILE A 434 11.08 -9.86 -17.30
CA ILE A 434 9.86 -9.17 -17.76
C ILE A 434 9.19 -9.98 -18.88
N ARG A 435 9.97 -10.42 -19.88
CA ARG A 435 9.45 -11.28 -20.94
C ARG A 435 8.89 -12.59 -20.38
N LEU A 436 9.58 -13.22 -19.43
CA LEU A 436 9.14 -14.47 -18.82
C LEU A 436 7.81 -14.29 -18.05
N ALA A 437 7.68 -13.22 -17.27
CA ALA A 437 6.45 -12.88 -16.55
C ALA A 437 5.30 -12.64 -17.54
N LEU A 438 5.52 -11.79 -18.55
CA LEU A 438 4.50 -11.45 -19.54
C LEU A 438 4.07 -12.67 -20.35
N LEU A 439 4.96 -13.59 -20.72
CA LEU A 439 4.61 -14.80 -21.48
C LEU A 439 3.99 -15.92 -20.65
N SER A 440 4.00 -15.82 -19.32
CA SER A 440 3.41 -16.84 -18.45
C SER A 440 1.89 -16.99 -18.63
N VAL A 441 1.34 -18.10 -18.12
CA VAL A 441 -0.11 -18.38 -18.13
C VAL A 441 -0.90 -17.54 -17.13
N SER A 442 -0.25 -16.88 -16.17
CA SER A 442 -0.92 -16.01 -15.19
C SER A 442 -1.76 -14.94 -15.86
N ASN A 443 -3.00 -14.76 -15.39
CA ASN A 443 -3.90 -13.75 -15.91
C ASN A 443 -3.32 -12.35 -15.74
N GLN A 444 -2.71 -12.03 -14.61
CA GLN A 444 -2.09 -10.72 -14.43
C GLN A 444 -0.57 -10.84 -14.32
N ALA A 445 0.13 -9.85 -14.87
CA ALA A 445 1.58 -9.71 -14.73
C ALA A 445 1.90 -8.27 -14.29
N ILE A 446 2.53 -8.11 -13.13
CA ILE A 446 2.87 -6.80 -12.57
C ILE A 446 4.39 -6.67 -12.47
N ILE A 447 4.91 -5.58 -13.01
CA ILE A 447 6.35 -5.33 -13.10
C ILE A 447 6.70 -4.06 -12.30
N PRO A 448 7.62 -4.10 -11.32
CA PRO A 448 8.14 -2.88 -10.69
C PRO A 448 8.76 -1.94 -11.72
N LEU A 449 8.51 -0.64 -11.60
CA LEU A 449 9.09 0.32 -12.55
C LEU A 449 10.62 0.27 -12.57
N GLN A 450 11.26 -0.02 -11.43
CA GLN A 450 12.72 -0.21 -11.35
C GLN A 450 13.23 -1.26 -12.35
N ASP A 451 12.47 -2.34 -12.55
CA ASP A 451 12.85 -3.42 -13.47
C ASP A 451 12.69 -2.99 -14.92
N VAL A 452 11.65 -2.23 -15.25
CA VAL A 452 11.47 -1.65 -16.61
C VAL A 452 12.64 -0.71 -16.95
N LEU A 453 13.17 0.00 -15.95
CA LEU A 453 14.29 0.93 -16.08
C LEU A 453 15.67 0.25 -15.97
N GLY A 454 15.73 -1.03 -15.58
CA GLY A 454 16.98 -1.75 -15.40
C GLY A 454 17.84 -1.21 -14.26
N TYR A 455 17.22 -0.66 -13.21
CA TYR A 455 17.93 -0.14 -12.04
C TYR A 455 18.43 -1.23 -11.11
N GLY A 456 19.49 -0.92 -10.36
CA GLY A 456 20.13 -1.82 -9.39
C GLY A 456 19.63 -1.64 -7.97
N SER A 457 20.35 -2.24 -7.01
CA SER A 457 19.96 -2.25 -5.58
C SER A 457 19.84 -0.89 -4.91
N ASP A 458 20.47 0.15 -5.48
CA ASP A 458 20.34 1.53 -5.02
C ASP A 458 18.92 2.09 -5.22
N CYS A 459 18.08 1.41 -6.02
CA CYS A 459 16.70 1.76 -6.29
C CYS A 459 15.68 0.84 -5.61
N ARG A 460 16.12 -0.02 -4.68
CA ARG A 460 15.23 -0.92 -3.93
C ARG A 460 14.24 -0.13 -3.08
N MET A 461 12.96 -0.50 -3.10
CA MET A 461 11.92 0.22 -2.36
C MET A 461 11.96 -0.10 -0.86
N ASN A 462 12.04 -1.37 -0.48
CA ASN A 462 12.12 -1.79 0.91
C ASN A 462 13.09 -2.96 1.09
N THR A 463 13.85 -2.94 2.18
CA THR A 463 14.59 -4.09 2.68
C THR A 463 13.95 -4.54 4.01
N PRO A 464 13.15 -5.62 3.99
CA PRO A 464 12.53 -6.15 5.20
C PRO A 464 13.55 -6.38 6.32
N GLY A 465 13.18 -5.99 7.53
CA GLY A 465 14.02 -6.08 8.73
C GLY A 465 14.93 -4.88 8.98
N LEU A 466 15.06 -3.92 8.07
CA LEU A 466 15.73 -2.65 8.32
C LEU A 466 14.72 -1.57 8.77
N SER A 467 15.06 -0.80 9.80
CA SER A 467 14.25 0.32 10.29
C SER A 467 14.33 1.57 9.41
N ASP A 468 15.45 1.78 8.73
CA ASP A 468 15.79 3.02 8.05
C ASP A 468 16.22 2.78 6.59
N GLY A 469 16.11 3.84 5.76
CA GLY A 469 16.56 3.82 4.36
C GLY A 469 15.54 3.26 3.36
N ASN A 470 14.34 2.91 3.81
CA ASN A 470 13.26 2.37 2.98
C ASN A 470 12.33 3.45 2.44
N TRP A 471 11.50 3.08 1.46
CA TRP A 471 10.37 3.83 0.90
C TRP A 471 10.73 5.14 0.18
N GLY A 472 12.02 5.47 0.13
CA GLY A 472 12.52 6.75 -0.37
C GLY A 472 12.80 6.80 -1.87
N TRP A 473 12.77 5.68 -2.59
CA TRP A 473 13.15 5.66 -4.01
C TRP A 473 12.20 6.48 -4.90
N ARG A 474 12.77 7.25 -5.85
CA ARG A 474 12.06 8.01 -6.87
C ARG A 474 12.77 7.95 -8.22
N TYR A 475 12.01 8.13 -9.30
CA TYR A 475 12.57 8.24 -10.65
C TYR A 475 12.51 9.68 -11.18
N GLU A 476 13.34 10.00 -12.18
CA GLU A 476 13.29 11.27 -12.91
C GLU A 476 12.39 11.15 -14.15
N ALA A 477 11.55 12.15 -14.45
CA ALA A 477 10.62 12.10 -15.58
C ALA A 477 11.27 11.72 -16.93
N LYS A 478 12.51 12.15 -17.17
CA LYS A 478 13.26 11.93 -18.42
C LYS A 478 13.62 10.47 -18.70
N VAL A 479 13.48 9.56 -17.73
CA VAL A 479 13.91 8.15 -17.87
C VAL A 479 12.86 7.28 -18.53
N LEU A 480 11.60 7.74 -18.60
CA LEU A 480 10.54 7.12 -19.38
C LEU A 480 10.70 7.51 -20.86
N THR A 481 11.72 6.97 -21.51
CA THR A 481 12.06 7.28 -22.91
C THR A 481 11.15 6.55 -23.90
N ASP A 482 11.15 7.00 -25.15
CA ASP A 482 10.46 6.32 -26.26
C ASP A 482 10.98 4.87 -26.42
N GLU A 483 12.28 4.63 -26.26
CA GLU A 483 12.86 3.29 -26.37
C GLU A 483 12.30 2.32 -25.32
N VAL A 484 12.25 2.75 -24.05
CA VAL A 484 11.70 1.95 -22.94
C VAL A 484 10.22 1.69 -23.17
N SER A 485 9.49 2.73 -23.58
CA SER A 485 8.05 2.67 -23.84
C SER A 485 7.72 1.71 -25.00
N ASP A 486 8.43 1.83 -26.12
CA ASP A 486 8.24 0.98 -27.30
C ASP A 486 8.56 -0.48 -27.01
N ARG A 487 9.61 -0.75 -26.21
CA ARG A 487 9.96 -2.12 -25.81
C ARG A 487 8.89 -2.74 -24.92
N LEU A 488 8.43 -2.00 -23.89
CA LEU A 488 7.38 -2.48 -22.99
C LEU A 488 6.08 -2.71 -23.76
N ARG A 489 5.68 -1.79 -24.63
CA ARG A 489 4.52 -1.95 -25.52
C ARG A 489 4.64 -3.21 -26.37
N SER A 490 5.77 -3.39 -27.05
CA SER A 490 6.00 -4.54 -27.94
C SER A 490 5.87 -5.88 -27.22
N LEU A 491 6.42 -6.00 -26.00
CA LEU A 491 6.27 -7.22 -25.19
C LEU A 491 4.83 -7.42 -24.69
N THR A 492 4.13 -6.34 -24.34
CA THR A 492 2.74 -6.38 -23.89
C THR A 492 1.80 -6.86 -25.01
N GLU A 493 2.01 -6.36 -26.23
CA GLU A 493 1.28 -6.80 -27.43
C GLU A 493 1.65 -8.25 -27.80
N LEU A 494 2.94 -8.59 -27.83
CA LEU A 494 3.43 -9.95 -28.12
C LEU A 494 2.84 -11.00 -27.17
N SER A 495 2.65 -10.65 -25.91
CA SER A 495 2.14 -11.55 -24.87
C SER A 495 0.61 -11.59 -24.77
N ASN A 496 -0.10 -10.92 -25.70
CA ASN A 496 -1.56 -10.80 -25.71
C ASN A 496 -2.11 -10.27 -24.37
N ARG A 497 -1.43 -9.26 -23.81
CA ARG A 497 -1.84 -8.54 -22.59
C ARG A 497 -2.31 -7.12 -22.86
N ALA A 498 -2.12 -6.64 -24.09
CA ALA A 498 -2.83 -5.47 -24.60
C ALA A 498 -4.30 -5.83 -24.88
N THR A 499 -5.21 -4.88 -24.69
CA THR A 499 -6.57 -5.00 -25.21
C THR A 499 -6.56 -5.29 -26.72
N ALA A 500 -7.44 -6.17 -27.18
CA ALA A 500 -7.69 -6.33 -28.61
C ALA A 500 -8.11 -4.96 -29.17
N SER A 501 -7.49 -4.50 -30.25
CA SER A 501 -7.95 -3.31 -30.93
C SER A 501 -9.42 -3.53 -31.31
N THR A 502 -10.27 -2.60 -30.88
CA THR A 502 -11.60 -2.48 -31.47
C THR A 502 -11.37 -1.81 -32.83
N ASP A 503 -10.97 -2.61 -33.81
CA ASP A 503 -10.85 -2.21 -35.22
C ASP A 503 -12.20 -1.70 -35.77
#